data_AF-A0A2W4IG12-F1
#
_entry.id   AF-A0A2W4IG12-F1
#
_cell.length_a   1.000
_cell.length_b   1.000
_cell.length_c   1.000
_cell.angle_alpha   90.00
_cell.angle_beta   90.00
_cell.angle_gamma   90.00
#
_symmetry.space_group_name_H-M   'P 1'
#
loop_
_entity.id
_entity.type
_entity.pdbx_description
1 polymer ?
#
loop_
_entity_poly.entity_id
_entity_poly.type
_entity_poly.pdbx_seq_one_letter_code
_entity_poly.pdbx_strand_id
1 'polypeptide(L)'
;MTIENYYDYLLRQDRNLSSYSSGTKSKVDNILKINEIEKIFIEKGFESYYDFYFLKIDDFKKILEENEEIRSFFHEKTGKTISKFSRTDFLDFIEIFFEKQNIQELLQDLYLFFQEKGIYYLDSYFLQLDLQNIKDEIYKNNKLKYFFKKLSRKNISELSYDDFGNILKKLGFQEISNTELFSKIKIYLKERKIFYLDDLNEIPISKFEEFFENEFVNLYFFKKGIYKSFLTREDIIKFGEDIGLLNYNYKNGINLFLKDIKNYNNLMSIGTINEIRDFLTSNRACLYILRELNLDYLQDFRSEHIQKFARRIGLEGVPKLESYDEENIKQTIKSIFENNNIKDLYTLKFYGIRNLRKGILMKKNIGKIYDKINTYIKNLTGKIIPKLESLDLEIIGKDIGLYEYTEQEQKDRFLRILKIAGVDLDTMIASDFKRRSFLWKHSQIHY
;
A
#
# COMPACT_ATOMS: atom_id res chain seq x y z
N MET A 1 -42.81 -34.70 -39.26
CA MET A 1 -42.66 -36.09 -39.72
C MET A 1 -41.22 -36.48 -39.41
N THR A 2 -40.99 -37.41 -38.48
CA THR A 2 -39.64 -37.90 -38.14
C THR A 2 -39.07 -38.73 -39.30
N ILE A 3 -37.75 -38.93 -39.35
CA ILE A 3 -37.09 -39.78 -40.37
C ILE A 3 -37.70 -41.19 -40.36
N GLU A 4 -37.97 -41.73 -39.17
CA GLU A 4 -38.67 -43.02 -38.98
C GLU A 4 -40.08 -43.01 -39.60
N ASN A 5 -40.87 -41.96 -39.38
CA ASN A 5 -42.22 -41.86 -39.96
C ASN A 5 -42.19 -41.71 -41.49
N TYR A 6 -41.14 -41.12 -42.06
CA TYR A 6 -40.94 -41.03 -43.51
C TYR A 6 -40.45 -42.35 -44.10
N TYR A 7 -39.63 -43.11 -43.36
CA TYR A 7 -39.19 -44.45 -43.74
C TYR A 7 -40.36 -45.45 -43.76
N ASP A 8 -41.21 -45.43 -42.75
CA ASP A 8 -42.46 -46.20 -42.70
C ASP A 8 -43.41 -45.85 -43.85
N TYR A 9 -43.46 -44.58 -44.24
CA TYR A 9 -44.23 -44.13 -45.40
C TYR A 9 -43.67 -44.69 -46.73
N LEU A 10 -42.33 -44.72 -46.88
CA LEU A 10 -41.66 -45.29 -48.05
C LEU A 10 -41.83 -46.82 -48.12
N LEU A 11 -41.77 -47.52 -46.99
CA LEU A 11 -42.01 -48.97 -46.89
C LEU A 11 -43.48 -49.35 -47.18
N ARG A 12 -44.44 -48.44 -47.02
CA ARG A 12 -45.85 -48.68 -47.35
C ARG A 12 -46.19 -48.47 -48.84
N GLN A 13 -45.30 -47.83 -49.61
CA GLN A 13 -45.44 -47.57 -51.05
C GLN A 13 -44.91 -48.73 -51.94
N ASP A 14 -44.64 -49.89 -51.34
CA ASP A 14 -43.79 -50.98 -51.84
C ASP A 14 -44.39 -51.84 -52.97
N ARG A 15 -44.91 -51.23 -54.04
CA ARG A 15 -45.29 -52.00 -55.25
C ARG A 15 -44.76 -51.50 -56.58
N ASN A 16 -44.18 -50.30 -56.69
CA ASN A 16 -43.56 -49.85 -57.96
C ASN A 16 -42.51 -48.76 -57.68
N LEU A 17 -41.24 -49.13 -57.50
CA LEU A 17 -40.17 -48.18 -57.23
C LEU A 17 -39.31 -47.93 -58.48
N SER A 18 -39.29 -46.69 -58.94
CA SER A 18 -38.34 -46.16 -59.94
C SER A 18 -36.95 -45.94 -59.30
N SER A 19 -35.88 -45.88 -60.10
CA SER A 19 -34.49 -45.71 -59.63
C SER A 19 -34.29 -44.59 -58.60
N TYR A 20 -35.07 -43.51 -58.69
CA TYR A 20 -35.05 -42.38 -57.76
C TYR A 20 -35.40 -42.79 -56.32
N SER A 21 -36.40 -43.65 -56.16
CA SER A 21 -36.91 -44.09 -54.87
C SER A 21 -36.01 -45.14 -54.18
N SER A 22 -35.28 -45.95 -54.97
CA SER A 22 -34.22 -46.83 -54.47
C SER A 22 -33.02 -46.07 -53.91
N GLY A 23 -32.64 -44.94 -54.55
CA GLY A 23 -31.58 -44.06 -54.07
C GLY A 23 -31.95 -43.33 -52.78
N THR A 24 -33.22 -42.95 -52.59
CA THR A 24 -33.69 -42.33 -51.35
C THR A 24 -33.73 -43.32 -50.19
N LYS A 25 -34.18 -44.57 -50.41
CA LYS A 25 -34.19 -45.63 -49.39
C LYS A 25 -32.76 -45.93 -48.88
N SER A 26 -31.81 -46.11 -49.80
CA SER A 26 -30.40 -46.33 -49.46
C SER A 26 -29.76 -45.18 -48.65
N LYS A 27 -30.16 -43.94 -48.90
CA LYS A 27 -29.70 -42.78 -48.10
C LYS A 27 -30.27 -42.81 -46.68
N VAL A 28 -31.55 -43.14 -46.52
CA VAL A 28 -32.18 -43.24 -45.19
C VAL A 28 -31.60 -44.41 -44.38
N ASP A 29 -31.41 -45.57 -45.01
CA ASP A 29 -30.78 -46.74 -44.38
C ASP A 29 -29.35 -46.42 -43.90
N ASN A 30 -28.57 -45.67 -44.69
CA ASN A 30 -27.24 -45.21 -44.29
C ASN A 30 -27.29 -44.26 -43.08
N ILE A 31 -28.24 -43.32 -43.04
CA ILE A 31 -28.37 -42.39 -41.91
C ILE A 31 -28.74 -43.15 -40.62
N LEU A 32 -29.67 -44.10 -40.71
CA LEU A 32 -30.06 -44.92 -39.55
C LEU A 32 -28.87 -45.73 -39.01
N LYS A 33 -28.11 -46.39 -39.89
CA LYS A 33 -26.88 -47.10 -39.50
C LYS A 33 -25.82 -46.20 -38.88
N ILE A 34 -25.67 -44.97 -39.40
CA ILE A 34 -24.73 -44.00 -38.83
C ILE A 34 -25.12 -43.70 -37.38
N ASN A 35 -26.40 -43.41 -37.13
CA ASN A 35 -26.91 -43.10 -35.78
C ASN A 35 -26.79 -44.29 -34.81
N GLU A 36 -26.99 -45.53 -35.29
CA GLU A 36 -26.85 -46.75 -34.47
C GLU A 36 -25.39 -46.97 -34.06
N ILE A 37 -24.45 -46.87 -34.99
CA ILE A 37 -23.03 -47.03 -34.70
C ILE A 37 -22.51 -45.89 -33.81
N GLU A 38 -22.95 -44.65 -34.05
CA GLU A 38 -22.62 -43.50 -33.20
C GLU A 38 -23.04 -43.74 -31.74
N LYS A 39 -24.24 -44.28 -31.51
CA LYS A 39 -24.70 -44.65 -30.15
C LYS A 39 -23.79 -45.70 -29.50
N ILE A 40 -23.34 -46.71 -30.25
CA ILE A 40 -22.43 -47.73 -29.72
C ILE A 40 -21.10 -47.11 -29.28
N PHE A 41 -20.59 -46.12 -30.04
CA PHE A 41 -19.40 -45.39 -29.65
C PHE A 41 -19.62 -44.57 -28.37
N ILE A 42 -20.75 -43.86 -28.26
CA ILE A 42 -21.11 -43.09 -27.06
C ILE A 42 -21.25 -43.99 -25.84
N GLU A 43 -21.90 -45.15 -25.97
CA GLU A 43 -22.05 -46.14 -24.89
C GLU A 43 -20.70 -46.72 -24.43
N LYS A 44 -19.72 -46.79 -25.33
CA LYS A 44 -18.32 -47.16 -25.02
C LYS A 44 -17.49 -46.00 -24.46
N GLY A 45 -18.09 -44.82 -24.26
CA GLY A 45 -17.45 -43.63 -23.67
C GLY A 45 -16.73 -42.73 -24.67
N PHE A 46 -16.99 -42.86 -25.97
CA PHE A 46 -16.47 -41.95 -26.99
C PHE A 46 -17.50 -40.89 -27.33
N GLU A 47 -17.20 -39.64 -27.00
CA GLU A 47 -18.15 -38.52 -27.16
C GLU A 47 -17.76 -37.60 -28.32
N SER A 48 -16.53 -37.71 -28.83
CA SER A 48 -16.03 -36.82 -29.87
C SER A 48 -14.99 -37.47 -30.78
N TYR A 49 -14.74 -36.82 -31.93
CA TYR A 49 -13.63 -37.14 -32.83
C TYR A 49 -12.28 -37.18 -32.11
N TYR A 50 -12.09 -36.33 -31.09
CA TYR A 50 -10.80 -36.18 -30.41
C TYR A 50 -10.47 -37.36 -29.49
N ASP A 51 -11.47 -38.10 -29.01
CA ASP A 51 -11.27 -39.31 -28.23
C ASP A 51 -10.64 -40.40 -29.11
N PHE A 52 -11.15 -40.55 -30.33
CA PHE A 52 -10.56 -41.40 -31.36
C PHE A 52 -9.19 -40.89 -31.82
N TYR A 53 -9.00 -39.58 -31.89
CA TYR A 53 -7.69 -39.02 -32.20
C TYR A 53 -6.63 -39.45 -31.17
N PHE A 54 -6.91 -39.66 -29.90
CA PHE A 54 -5.89 -40.16 -28.95
C PHE A 54 -5.89 -41.68 -28.78
N LEU A 55 -6.85 -42.38 -29.39
CA LEU A 55 -6.93 -43.84 -29.38
C LEU A 55 -5.78 -44.47 -30.18
N LYS A 56 -5.22 -45.57 -29.67
CA LYS A 56 -4.23 -46.37 -30.40
C LYS A 56 -4.94 -47.22 -31.46
N ILE A 57 -4.27 -47.44 -32.58
CA ILE A 57 -4.84 -48.20 -33.69
C ILE A 57 -5.25 -49.63 -33.27
N ASP A 58 -4.48 -50.26 -32.39
CA ASP A 58 -4.77 -51.61 -31.92
C ASP A 58 -5.97 -51.67 -30.97
N ASP A 59 -6.26 -50.58 -30.25
CA ASP A 59 -7.47 -50.51 -29.43
C ASP A 59 -8.70 -50.30 -30.33
N PHE A 60 -8.58 -49.53 -31.42
CA PHE A 60 -9.65 -49.47 -32.42
C PHE A 60 -9.88 -50.81 -33.14
N LYS A 61 -8.82 -51.57 -33.44
CA LYS A 61 -8.96 -52.93 -33.99
C LYS A 61 -9.81 -53.83 -33.09
N LYS A 62 -9.58 -53.79 -31.78
CA LYS A 62 -10.40 -54.54 -30.82
C LYS A 62 -11.87 -54.15 -30.89
N ILE A 63 -12.18 -52.86 -31.02
CA ILE A 63 -13.56 -52.39 -31.20
C ILE A 63 -14.20 -53.01 -32.45
N LEU A 64 -13.47 -53.09 -33.57
CA LEU A 64 -13.94 -53.75 -34.79
C LEU A 64 -14.06 -55.27 -34.63
N GLU A 65 -13.20 -55.90 -33.84
CA GLU A 65 -13.26 -57.35 -33.57
C GLU A 65 -14.45 -57.71 -32.66
N GLU A 66 -14.76 -56.85 -31.69
CA GLU A 66 -15.87 -57.01 -30.75
C GLU A 66 -17.25 -56.72 -31.37
N ASN A 67 -17.30 -55.94 -32.45
CA ASN A 67 -18.57 -55.52 -33.05
C ASN A 67 -18.58 -55.72 -34.58
N GLU A 68 -19.27 -56.79 -35.00
CA GLU A 68 -19.37 -57.19 -36.41
C GLU A 68 -20.06 -56.15 -37.29
N GLU A 69 -21.01 -55.39 -36.74
CA GLU A 69 -21.73 -54.34 -37.46
C GLU A 69 -20.82 -53.15 -37.78
N ILE A 70 -20.10 -52.65 -36.79
CA ILE A 70 -19.11 -51.56 -36.99
C ILE A 70 -18.02 -52.04 -37.96
N ARG A 71 -17.54 -53.28 -37.84
CA ARG A 71 -16.55 -53.87 -38.75
C ARG A 71 -17.02 -53.92 -40.19
N SER A 72 -18.24 -54.39 -40.40
CA SER A 72 -18.81 -54.52 -41.74
C SER A 72 -19.00 -53.15 -42.37
N PHE A 73 -19.50 -52.18 -41.61
CA PHE A 73 -19.67 -50.80 -42.06
C PHE A 73 -18.32 -50.11 -42.33
N PHE A 74 -17.30 -50.35 -41.49
CA PHE A 74 -15.94 -49.87 -41.73
C PHE A 74 -15.38 -50.38 -43.06
N HIS A 75 -15.49 -51.68 -43.33
CA HIS A 75 -15.05 -52.26 -44.59
C HIS A 75 -15.84 -51.70 -45.78
N GLU A 76 -17.15 -51.51 -45.64
CA GLU A 76 -18.02 -50.91 -46.67
C GLU A 76 -17.56 -49.49 -47.04
N LYS A 77 -17.27 -48.64 -46.03
CA LYS A 77 -16.91 -47.23 -46.26
C LYS A 77 -15.47 -47.01 -46.69
N THR A 78 -14.54 -47.82 -46.18
CA THR A 78 -13.10 -47.62 -46.42
C THR A 78 -12.49 -48.58 -47.43
N GLY A 79 -13.14 -49.71 -47.71
CA GLY A 79 -12.56 -50.82 -48.48
C GLY A 79 -11.37 -51.50 -47.80
N LYS A 80 -11.14 -51.22 -46.51
CA LYS A 80 -10.01 -51.76 -45.74
C LYS A 80 -10.44 -52.90 -44.83
N THR A 81 -9.54 -53.85 -44.61
CA THR A 81 -9.72 -54.93 -43.64
C THR A 81 -9.06 -54.57 -42.31
N ILE A 82 -9.50 -55.20 -41.21
CA ILE A 82 -8.91 -54.99 -39.86
C ILE A 82 -7.38 -55.17 -39.86
N SER A 83 -6.86 -56.11 -40.65
CA SER A 83 -5.42 -56.39 -40.74
C SER A 83 -4.63 -55.32 -41.50
N LYS A 84 -5.29 -54.50 -42.34
CA LYS A 84 -4.67 -53.59 -43.29
C LYS A 84 -5.43 -52.26 -43.38
N PHE A 85 -5.39 -51.48 -42.32
CA PHE A 85 -5.75 -50.06 -42.34
C PHE A 85 -4.71 -49.22 -41.59
N SER A 86 -4.56 -47.97 -42.00
CA SER A 86 -3.70 -46.98 -41.37
C SER A 86 -4.48 -46.13 -40.37
N ARG A 87 -3.77 -45.36 -39.56
CA ARG A 87 -4.39 -44.39 -38.66
C ARG A 87 -5.25 -43.36 -39.40
N THR A 88 -4.87 -42.97 -40.60
CA THR A 88 -5.63 -42.03 -41.42
C THR A 88 -6.96 -42.64 -41.84
N ASP A 89 -6.94 -43.88 -42.36
CA ASP A 89 -8.17 -44.60 -42.75
C ASP A 89 -9.16 -44.71 -41.58
N PHE A 90 -8.64 -44.96 -40.37
CA PHE A 90 -9.43 -44.97 -39.14
C PHE A 90 -10.05 -43.61 -38.83
N LEU A 91 -9.25 -42.54 -38.83
CA LEU A 91 -9.76 -41.21 -38.49
C LEU A 91 -10.76 -40.70 -39.53
N ASP A 92 -10.53 -40.95 -40.81
CA ASP A 92 -11.45 -40.58 -41.89
C ASP A 92 -12.80 -41.29 -41.76
N PHE A 93 -12.80 -42.55 -41.29
CA PHE A 93 -14.03 -43.26 -40.97
C PHE A 93 -14.77 -42.63 -39.78
N ILE A 94 -14.06 -42.18 -38.75
CA ILE A 94 -14.67 -41.54 -37.57
C ILE A 94 -15.31 -40.19 -37.94
N GLU A 95 -14.78 -39.45 -38.92
CA GLU A 95 -15.39 -38.19 -39.40
C GLU A 95 -16.80 -38.37 -39.97
N ILE A 96 -17.24 -39.61 -40.26
CA ILE A 96 -18.63 -39.92 -40.65
C ILE A 96 -19.61 -39.73 -39.49
N PHE A 97 -19.17 -39.96 -38.25
CA PHE A 97 -20.01 -39.95 -37.05
C PHE A 97 -19.78 -38.70 -36.21
N PHE A 98 -18.52 -38.34 -36.00
CA PHE A 98 -18.14 -37.22 -35.15
C PHE A 98 -17.51 -36.13 -36.00
N GLU A 99 -18.19 -34.99 -36.08
CA GLU A 99 -17.68 -33.85 -36.83
C GLU A 99 -16.38 -33.35 -36.21
N LYS A 100 -15.35 -33.30 -37.04
CA LYS A 100 -14.11 -32.63 -36.70
C LYS A 100 -14.32 -31.14 -36.88
N GLN A 101 -14.43 -30.44 -35.76
CA GLN A 101 -14.63 -29.00 -35.77
C GLN A 101 -13.56 -28.29 -36.59
N ASN A 102 -14.00 -27.24 -37.28
CA ASN A 102 -13.12 -26.36 -38.00
C ASN A 102 -12.19 -25.60 -37.03
N ILE A 103 -11.12 -25.01 -37.57
CA ILE A 103 -10.11 -24.33 -36.75
C ILE A 103 -10.70 -23.12 -36.00
N GLN A 104 -11.72 -22.46 -36.53
CA GLN A 104 -12.30 -21.25 -35.93
C GLN A 104 -13.12 -21.57 -34.68
N GLU A 105 -13.98 -22.58 -34.73
CA GLU A 105 -14.74 -23.06 -33.56
C GLU A 105 -13.80 -23.51 -32.44
N LEU A 106 -12.73 -24.22 -32.79
CA LEU A 106 -11.72 -24.65 -31.85
C LEU A 106 -10.96 -23.48 -31.19
N LEU A 107 -10.68 -22.41 -31.93
CA LEU A 107 -10.08 -21.20 -31.38
C LEU A 107 -11.03 -20.52 -30.38
N GLN A 108 -12.33 -20.48 -30.69
CA GLN A 108 -13.36 -19.91 -29.82
C GLN A 108 -13.49 -20.70 -28.51
N ASP A 109 -13.52 -22.02 -28.58
CA ASP A 109 -13.62 -22.87 -27.40
C ASP A 109 -12.41 -22.72 -26.47
N LEU A 110 -11.21 -22.58 -27.05
CA LEU A 110 -10.01 -22.35 -26.25
C LEU A 110 -9.98 -20.93 -25.64
N TYR A 111 -10.44 -19.94 -26.40
CA TYR A 111 -10.59 -18.58 -25.88
C TYR A 111 -11.52 -18.56 -24.67
N LEU A 112 -12.67 -19.24 -24.75
CA LEU A 112 -13.61 -19.40 -23.63
C LEU A 112 -13.00 -20.16 -22.46
N PHE A 113 -12.28 -21.25 -22.71
CA PHE A 113 -11.57 -22.01 -21.67
C PHE A 113 -10.64 -21.10 -20.83
N PHE A 114 -9.86 -20.22 -21.48
CA PHE A 114 -8.99 -19.31 -20.74
C PHE A 114 -9.75 -18.23 -19.98
N GLN A 115 -10.85 -17.72 -20.52
CA GLN A 115 -11.71 -16.77 -19.82
C GLN A 115 -12.37 -17.38 -18.58
N GLU A 116 -12.79 -18.65 -18.64
CA GLU A 116 -13.32 -19.40 -17.48
C GLU A 116 -12.27 -19.59 -16.38
N LYS A 117 -10.98 -19.55 -16.74
CA LYS A 117 -9.85 -19.55 -15.80
C LYS A 117 -9.44 -18.15 -15.32
N GLY A 118 -10.24 -17.13 -15.61
CA GLY A 118 -9.98 -15.75 -15.21
C GLY A 118 -8.94 -15.04 -16.06
N ILE A 119 -8.45 -15.66 -17.14
CA ILE A 119 -7.47 -15.05 -18.03
C ILE A 119 -8.22 -14.21 -19.06
N TYR A 120 -8.18 -12.89 -18.87
CA TYR A 120 -8.81 -11.93 -19.77
C TYR A 120 -7.82 -11.12 -20.59
N TYR A 121 -6.55 -11.05 -20.14
CA TYR A 121 -5.52 -10.29 -20.80
C TYR A 121 -4.26 -11.13 -20.98
N LEU A 122 -3.48 -10.79 -22.01
CA LEU A 122 -2.20 -11.45 -22.24
C LEU A 122 -1.21 -11.23 -21.10
N ASP A 123 -1.34 -10.16 -20.32
CA ASP A 123 -0.39 -9.91 -19.23
C ASP A 123 -0.83 -10.58 -17.91
N SER A 124 -2.08 -11.01 -17.80
CA SER A 124 -2.62 -11.59 -16.56
C SER A 124 -2.27 -13.07 -16.41
N TYR A 125 -1.90 -13.75 -17.49
CA TYR A 125 -1.69 -15.20 -17.48
C TYR A 125 -0.51 -15.60 -16.55
N PHE A 126 0.56 -14.82 -16.49
CA PHE A 126 1.69 -15.12 -15.59
C PHE A 126 1.34 -15.06 -14.10
N LEU A 127 0.32 -14.27 -13.74
CA LEU A 127 -0.09 -14.05 -12.34
C LEU A 127 -1.17 -15.02 -11.89
N GLN A 128 -1.93 -15.57 -12.84
CA GLN A 128 -3.13 -16.37 -12.58
C GLN A 128 -2.96 -17.86 -12.91
N LEU A 129 -2.00 -18.21 -13.78
CA LEU A 129 -1.73 -19.60 -14.11
C LEU A 129 -0.93 -20.28 -13.00
N ASP A 130 -1.63 -21.12 -12.23
CA ASP A 130 -1.04 -22.40 -11.86
C ASP A 130 -0.85 -23.22 -13.14
N LEU A 131 0.37 -23.14 -13.69
CA LEU A 131 0.75 -23.79 -14.94
C LEU A 131 0.50 -25.29 -14.86
N GLN A 132 0.71 -25.91 -13.69
CA GLN A 132 0.53 -27.35 -13.54
C GLN A 132 -0.95 -27.72 -13.57
N ASN A 133 -1.79 -26.97 -12.84
CA ASN A 133 -3.23 -27.20 -12.84
C ASN A 133 -3.83 -27.05 -14.25
N ILE A 134 -3.46 -26.00 -14.98
CA ILE A 134 -3.97 -25.81 -16.35
C ILE A 134 -3.46 -26.89 -17.30
N LYS A 135 -2.19 -27.33 -17.18
CA LYS A 135 -1.70 -28.48 -17.93
C LYS A 135 -2.51 -29.74 -17.64
N ASP A 136 -2.84 -30.00 -16.37
CA ASP A 136 -3.61 -31.17 -15.96
C ASP A 136 -5.04 -31.13 -16.51
N GLU A 137 -5.68 -29.97 -16.51
CA GLU A 137 -7.01 -29.77 -17.10
C GLU A 137 -7.01 -29.97 -18.62
N ILE A 138 -6.04 -29.37 -19.32
CA ILE A 138 -5.86 -29.58 -20.76
C ILE A 138 -5.61 -31.06 -21.05
N TYR A 139 -4.84 -31.75 -20.21
CA TYR A 139 -4.51 -33.16 -20.40
C TYR A 139 -5.73 -34.08 -20.26
N LYS A 140 -6.66 -33.75 -19.37
CA LYS A 140 -7.93 -34.49 -19.15
C LYS A 140 -8.93 -34.31 -20.30
N ASN A 141 -8.81 -33.23 -21.06
CA ASN A 141 -9.71 -32.92 -22.16
C ASN A 141 -9.04 -33.21 -23.51
N ASN A 142 -9.45 -34.30 -24.18
CA ASN A 142 -8.85 -34.73 -25.45
C ASN A 142 -8.94 -33.65 -26.54
N LYS A 143 -10.03 -32.88 -26.58
CA LYS A 143 -10.21 -31.77 -27.53
C LYS A 143 -9.19 -30.66 -27.29
N LEU A 144 -9.05 -30.18 -26.05
CA LEU A 144 -8.02 -29.18 -25.70
C LEU A 144 -6.62 -29.73 -25.97
N LYS A 145 -6.35 -30.97 -25.59
CA LYS A 145 -5.05 -31.63 -25.82
C LYS A 145 -4.65 -31.72 -27.29
N TYR A 146 -5.58 -32.09 -28.16
CA TYR A 146 -5.36 -32.07 -29.61
C TYR A 146 -4.97 -30.68 -30.08
N PHE A 147 -5.71 -29.67 -29.62
CA PHE A 147 -5.52 -28.30 -30.04
C PHE A 147 -4.15 -27.74 -29.60
N PHE A 148 -3.79 -27.88 -28.32
CA PHE A 148 -2.50 -27.44 -27.81
C PHE A 148 -1.34 -28.11 -28.56
N LYS A 149 -1.46 -29.42 -28.83
CA LYS A 149 -0.47 -30.14 -29.64
C LYS A 149 -0.35 -29.58 -31.05
N LYS A 150 -1.47 -29.19 -31.68
CA LYS A 150 -1.50 -28.61 -33.03
C LYS A 150 -0.91 -27.20 -33.09
N LEU A 151 -1.19 -26.35 -32.11
CA LEU A 151 -0.69 -24.96 -32.08
C LEU A 151 0.77 -24.83 -31.65
N SER A 152 1.19 -25.60 -30.64
CA SER A 152 2.54 -25.52 -30.06
C SER A 152 3.54 -26.44 -30.75
N ARG A 153 3.06 -27.51 -31.40
CA ARG A 153 3.87 -28.63 -31.90
C ARG A 153 4.68 -29.35 -30.79
N LYS A 154 4.29 -29.16 -29.54
CA LYS A 154 4.90 -29.78 -28.35
C LYS A 154 3.89 -30.65 -27.60
N ASN A 155 4.38 -31.52 -26.74
CA ASN A 155 3.52 -32.20 -25.78
C ASN A 155 3.11 -31.23 -24.67
N ILE A 156 1.92 -31.41 -24.06
CA ILE A 156 1.42 -30.53 -22.99
C ILE A 156 2.41 -30.44 -21.81
N SER A 157 3.02 -31.58 -21.45
CA SER A 157 3.99 -31.66 -20.36
C SER A 157 5.20 -30.74 -20.57
N GLU A 158 5.58 -30.51 -21.83
CA GLU A 158 6.75 -29.72 -22.24
C GLU A 158 6.46 -28.23 -22.41
N LEU A 159 5.20 -27.80 -22.26
CA LEU A 159 4.84 -26.39 -22.48
C LEU A 159 5.42 -25.50 -21.37
N SER A 160 6.10 -24.44 -21.78
CA SER A 160 6.58 -23.36 -20.91
C SER A 160 5.57 -22.21 -20.83
N TYR A 161 5.78 -21.27 -19.90
CA TYR A 161 4.99 -20.03 -19.87
C TYR A 161 5.05 -19.27 -21.21
N ASP A 162 6.22 -19.23 -21.86
CA ASP A 162 6.38 -18.58 -23.17
C ASP A 162 5.53 -19.25 -24.25
N ASP A 163 5.42 -20.58 -24.22
CA ASP A 163 4.55 -21.31 -25.14
C ASP A 163 3.08 -20.93 -24.95
N PHE A 164 2.62 -20.78 -23.70
CA PHE A 164 1.28 -20.30 -23.38
C PHE A 164 1.04 -18.86 -23.84
N GLY A 165 1.99 -17.95 -23.60
CA GLY A 165 1.90 -16.57 -24.09
C GLY A 165 1.77 -16.49 -25.61
N ASN A 166 2.52 -17.31 -26.34
CA ASN A 166 2.42 -17.39 -27.79
C ASN A 166 1.06 -17.95 -28.26
N ILE A 167 0.48 -18.90 -27.52
CA ILE A 167 -0.86 -19.43 -27.81
C ILE A 167 -1.93 -18.36 -27.56
N LEU A 168 -1.88 -17.66 -26.42
CA LEU A 168 -2.81 -16.58 -26.09
C LEU A 168 -2.75 -15.44 -27.12
N LYS A 169 -1.54 -15.06 -27.58
CA LYS A 169 -1.37 -14.11 -28.69
C LYS A 169 -2.07 -14.59 -29.97
N LYS A 170 -1.92 -15.87 -30.35
CA LYS A 170 -2.59 -16.45 -31.52
C LYS A 170 -4.11 -16.51 -31.38
N LEU A 171 -4.62 -16.62 -30.16
CA LEU A 171 -6.05 -16.56 -29.85
C LEU A 171 -6.61 -15.14 -29.85
N GLY A 172 -5.77 -14.11 -29.99
CA GLY A 172 -6.19 -12.72 -30.03
C GLY A 172 -6.29 -12.05 -28.66
N PHE A 173 -5.77 -12.67 -27.59
CA PHE A 173 -5.65 -11.98 -26.30
C PHE A 173 -4.69 -10.79 -26.44
N GLN A 174 -5.14 -9.64 -25.95
CA GLN A 174 -4.39 -8.39 -26.00
C GLN A 174 -3.79 -8.08 -24.63
N GLU A 175 -2.69 -7.34 -24.64
CA GLU A 175 -2.13 -6.72 -23.45
C GLU A 175 -3.12 -5.67 -22.93
N ILE A 176 -3.26 -5.55 -21.60
CA ILE A 176 -4.10 -4.51 -21.03
C ILE A 176 -3.42 -3.16 -21.24
N SER A 177 -4.14 -2.20 -21.81
CA SER A 177 -3.63 -0.83 -21.95
C SER A 177 -3.43 -0.20 -20.57
N ASN A 178 -2.42 0.67 -20.43
CA ASN A 178 -2.21 1.40 -19.16
C ASN A 178 -3.45 2.20 -18.75
N THR A 179 -4.15 2.82 -19.71
CA THR A 179 -5.37 3.58 -19.45
C THR A 179 -6.47 2.72 -18.84
N GLU A 180 -6.68 1.52 -19.38
CA GLU A 180 -7.67 0.58 -18.86
C GLU A 180 -7.25 0.02 -17.50
N LEU A 181 -5.99 -0.41 -17.37
CA LEU A 181 -5.41 -0.90 -16.12
C LEU A 181 -5.58 0.11 -14.99
N PHE A 182 -5.19 1.36 -15.22
CA PHE A 182 -5.29 2.42 -14.22
C PHE A 182 -6.75 2.75 -13.88
N SER A 183 -7.66 2.66 -14.85
CA SER A 183 -9.09 2.86 -14.61
C SER A 183 -9.66 1.78 -13.70
N LYS A 184 -9.31 0.51 -13.90
CA LYS A 184 -9.74 -0.59 -13.04
C LYS A 184 -9.14 -0.50 -11.63
N ILE A 185 -7.86 -0.16 -11.52
CA ILE A 185 -7.21 0.10 -10.24
C ILE A 185 -7.90 1.25 -9.50
N LYS A 186 -8.23 2.35 -10.17
CA LYS A 186 -8.95 3.48 -9.56
C LYS A 186 -10.29 3.08 -8.98
N ILE A 187 -11.06 2.22 -9.67
CA ILE A 187 -12.33 1.72 -9.16
C ILE A 187 -12.10 0.95 -7.85
N TYR A 188 -11.15 0.02 -7.85
CA TYR A 188 -10.75 -0.75 -6.68
C TYR A 188 -10.30 0.11 -5.48
N LEU A 189 -9.51 1.16 -5.73
CA LEU A 189 -9.07 2.10 -4.69
C LEU A 189 -10.23 2.92 -4.12
N LYS A 190 -11.15 3.39 -4.98
CA LYS A 190 -12.35 4.13 -4.54
C LYS A 190 -13.25 3.32 -3.62
N GLU A 191 -13.44 2.04 -3.90
CA GLU A 191 -14.20 1.11 -3.03
C GLU A 191 -13.58 1.01 -1.63
N ARG A 192 -12.26 1.18 -1.53
CA ARG A 192 -11.49 1.21 -0.28
C ARG A 192 -11.34 2.61 0.32
N LYS A 193 -12.07 3.60 -0.20
CA LYS A 193 -12.04 5.00 0.24
C LYS A 193 -10.68 5.67 0.08
N ILE A 194 -9.91 5.26 -0.92
CA ILE A 194 -8.61 5.86 -1.28
C ILE A 194 -8.84 6.74 -2.50
N PHE A 195 -8.67 8.04 -2.32
CA PHE A 195 -8.97 9.05 -3.33
C PHE A 195 -7.75 9.92 -3.70
N TYR A 196 -6.76 9.98 -2.82
CA TYR A 196 -5.60 10.86 -2.91
C TYR A 196 -4.30 10.12 -2.62
N LEU A 197 -3.17 10.70 -3.01
CA LEU A 197 -1.85 10.17 -2.64
C LEU A 197 -1.66 10.09 -1.12
N ASP A 198 -2.21 11.07 -0.39
CA ASP A 198 -2.16 11.10 1.06
C ASP A 198 -2.84 9.89 1.71
N ASP A 199 -3.92 9.36 1.10
CA ASP A 199 -4.57 8.13 1.57
C ASP A 199 -3.61 6.94 1.52
N LEU A 200 -2.83 6.82 0.44
CA LEU A 200 -1.85 5.75 0.28
C LEU A 200 -0.69 5.87 1.28
N ASN A 201 -0.27 7.10 1.58
CA ASN A 201 0.79 7.37 2.56
C ASN A 201 0.39 6.98 3.98
N GLU A 202 -0.89 7.08 4.33
CA GLU A 202 -1.42 6.68 5.63
C GLU A 202 -1.50 5.15 5.82
N ILE A 203 -1.47 4.37 4.72
CA ILE A 203 -1.51 2.90 4.79
C ILE A 203 -0.12 2.37 5.18
N PRO A 204 0.03 1.61 6.27
CA PRO A 204 1.28 0.92 6.58
C PRO A 204 1.68 -0.05 5.46
N ILE A 205 2.97 -0.16 5.14
CA ILE A 205 3.47 -1.06 4.07
C ILE A 205 2.95 -2.49 4.28
N SER A 206 2.99 -2.98 5.53
CA SER A 206 2.50 -4.32 5.89
C SER A 206 1.01 -4.55 5.60
N LYS A 207 0.20 -3.48 5.53
CA LYS A 207 -1.22 -3.55 5.14
C LYS A 207 -1.42 -3.34 3.65
N PHE A 208 -0.54 -2.59 2.99
CA PHE A 208 -0.58 -2.42 1.55
C PHE A 208 -0.38 -3.76 0.81
N GLU A 209 0.32 -4.70 1.44
CA GLU A 209 0.45 -6.09 0.99
C GLU A 209 -0.88 -6.78 0.62
N GLU A 210 -1.99 -6.43 1.25
CA GLU A 210 -3.34 -6.96 0.95
C GLU A 210 -3.84 -6.50 -0.45
N PHE A 211 -3.28 -5.42 -1.00
CA PHE A 211 -3.68 -4.89 -2.29
C PHE A 211 -3.21 -5.77 -3.45
N PHE A 212 -2.19 -6.61 -3.23
CA PHE A 212 -1.73 -7.60 -4.21
C PHE A 212 -2.75 -8.73 -4.46
N GLU A 213 -3.78 -8.86 -3.61
CA GLU A 213 -4.90 -9.78 -3.87
C GLU A 213 -5.76 -9.32 -5.07
N ASN A 214 -5.71 -8.03 -5.42
CA ASN A 214 -6.35 -7.53 -6.62
C ASN A 214 -5.48 -7.79 -7.85
N GLU A 215 -6.06 -8.44 -8.85
CA GLU A 215 -5.36 -8.81 -10.09
C GLU A 215 -4.74 -7.60 -10.80
N PHE A 216 -5.41 -6.45 -10.81
CA PHE A 216 -4.93 -5.25 -11.53
C PHE A 216 -3.81 -4.54 -10.79
N VAL A 217 -3.89 -4.48 -9.45
CA VAL A 217 -2.79 -3.93 -8.64
C VAL A 217 -1.56 -4.83 -8.75
N ASN A 218 -1.73 -6.14 -8.62
CA ASN A 218 -0.63 -7.10 -8.77
C ASN A 218 0.00 -6.98 -10.17
N LEU A 219 -0.83 -6.87 -11.21
CA LEU A 219 -0.37 -6.70 -12.59
C LEU A 219 0.44 -5.41 -12.80
N TYR A 220 0.03 -4.30 -12.18
CA TYR A 220 0.80 -3.06 -12.21
C TYR A 220 2.22 -3.27 -11.67
N PHE A 221 2.35 -3.83 -10.46
CA PHE A 221 3.66 -4.01 -9.82
C PHE A 221 4.52 -5.04 -10.55
N PHE A 222 3.91 -6.13 -11.04
CA PHE A 222 4.58 -7.12 -11.88
C PHE A 222 5.19 -6.51 -13.14
N LYS A 223 4.43 -5.67 -13.87
CA LYS A 223 4.95 -4.94 -15.05
C LYS A 223 6.14 -4.03 -14.73
N LYS A 224 6.28 -3.60 -13.48
CA LYS A 224 7.41 -2.79 -12.99
C LYS A 224 8.55 -3.62 -12.40
N GLY A 225 8.41 -4.95 -12.35
CA GLY A 225 9.39 -5.84 -11.73
C GLY A 225 9.45 -5.73 -10.20
N ILE A 226 8.37 -5.25 -9.57
CA ILE A 226 8.29 -5.03 -8.13
C ILE A 226 7.49 -6.18 -7.52
N TYR A 227 8.11 -6.91 -6.59
CA TYR A 227 7.45 -8.01 -5.89
C TYR A 227 7.02 -7.57 -4.49
N LYS A 228 5.95 -8.18 -3.99
CA LYS A 228 5.39 -7.94 -2.65
C LYS A 228 6.44 -7.91 -1.54
N SER A 229 7.39 -8.85 -1.56
CA SER A 229 8.46 -8.97 -0.54
C SER A 229 9.50 -7.85 -0.56
N PHE A 230 9.57 -7.07 -1.64
CA PHE A 230 10.53 -5.99 -1.84
C PHE A 230 9.85 -4.62 -1.97
N LEU A 231 8.56 -4.53 -1.63
CA LEU A 231 7.78 -3.32 -1.76
C LEU A 231 8.32 -2.22 -0.82
N THR A 232 8.66 -1.07 -1.38
CA THR A 232 9.07 0.10 -0.62
C THR A 232 7.96 1.16 -0.55
N ARG A 233 8.12 2.15 0.34
CA ARG A 233 7.20 3.30 0.39
C ARG A 233 7.22 4.12 -0.91
N GLU A 234 8.40 4.24 -1.52
CA GLU A 234 8.59 4.98 -2.78
C GLU A 234 7.79 4.33 -3.92
N ASP A 235 7.78 2.99 -3.98
CA ASP A 235 6.99 2.25 -4.97
C ASP A 235 5.49 2.51 -4.83
N ILE A 236 4.98 2.60 -3.59
CA ILE A 236 3.56 2.89 -3.31
C ILE A 236 3.19 4.31 -3.75
N ILE A 237 4.05 5.29 -3.49
CA ILE A 237 3.83 6.68 -3.90
C ILE A 237 3.82 6.77 -5.42
N LYS A 238 4.83 6.18 -6.07
CA LYS A 238 4.93 6.15 -7.53
C LYS A 238 3.76 5.41 -8.18
N PHE A 239 3.27 4.34 -7.55
CA PHE A 239 2.03 3.67 -7.95
C PHE A 239 0.84 4.64 -7.95
N GLY A 240 0.66 5.40 -6.88
CA GLY A 240 -0.40 6.41 -6.79
C GLY A 240 -0.26 7.51 -7.85
N GLU A 241 0.97 7.97 -8.11
CA GLU A 241 1.26 8.99 -9.11
C GLU A 241 0.99 8.50 -10.53
N ASP A 242 1.47 7.30 -10.88
CA ASP A 242 1.31 6.68 -12.20
C ASP A 242 -0.17 6.50 -12.55
N ILE A 243 -0.99 6.05 -11.57
CA ILE A 243 -2.43 5.94 -11.81
C ILE A 243 -3.12 7.31 -11.80
N GLY A 244 -2.45 8.39 -11.39
CA GLY A 244 -2.99 9.75 -11.41
C GLY A 244 -3.84 10.10 -10.20
N LEU A 245 -3.51 9.55 -9.02
CA LEU A 245 -3.92 10.15 -7.76
C LEU A 245 -3.17 11.47 -7.58
N LEU A 246 -3.87 12.46 -7.06
CA LEU A 246 -3.28 13.76 -6.73
C LEU A 246 -3.17 13.87 -5.22
N ASN A 247 -2.25 14.71 -4.75
CA ASN A 247 -2.27 15.16 -3.36
C ASN A 247 -3.60 15.85 -3.07
N TYR A 248 -4.11 15.67 -1.85
CA TYR A 248 -5.34 16.32 -1.45
C TYR A 248 -5.18 17.84 -1.53
N ASN A 249 -6.06 18.53 -2.26
CA ASN A 249 -6.04 19.99 -2.32
C ASN A 249 -6.60 20.56 -1.00
N TYR A 250 -5.73 20.60 0.01
CA TYR A 250 -6.07 21.09 1.34
C TYR A 250 -6.54 22.55 1.31
N LYS A 251 -6.06 23.39 0.39
CA LYS A 251 -6.50 24.79 0.28
C LYS A 251 -7.99 24.91 -0.02
N ASN A 252 -8.49 24.14 -0.99
CA ASN A 252 -9.93 24.13 -1.30
C ASN A 252 -10.75 23.54 -0.15
N GLY A 253 -10.26 22.46 0.47
CA GLY A 253 -10.92 21.83 1.63
C GLY A 253 -11.04 22.78 2.82
N ILE A 254 -9.99 23.55 3.10
CA ILE A 254 -9.98 24.58 4.16
C ILE A 254 -10.94 25.71 3.82
N ASN A 255 -10.89 26.24 2.59
CA ASN A 255 -11.75 27.36 2.19
C ASN A 255 -13.24 27.01 2.29
N LEU A 256 -13.61 25.77 1.94
CA LEU A 256 -14.98 25.28 2.07
C LEU A 256 -15.38 25.07 3.54
N PHE A 257 -14.51 24.48 4.35
CA PHE A 257 -14.80 24.16 5.75
C PHE A 257 -14.83 25.39 6.65
N LEU A 258 -13.90 26.32 6.43
CA LEU A 258 -13.75 27.57 7.20
C LEU A 258 -14.43 28.76 6.53
N LYS A 259 -15.38 28.53 5.60
CA LYS A 259 -16.03 29.59 4.81
C LYS A 259 -16.62 30.72 5.67
N ASP A 260 -17.09 30.39 6.87
CA ASP A 260 -17.74 31.32 7.80
C ASP A 260 -16.75 31.95 8.79
N ILE A 261 -15.49 31.50 8.81
CA ILE A 261 -14.41 31.98 9.67
C ILE A 261 -13.55 32.96 8.87
N LYS A 262 -13.89 34.25 8.94
CA LYS A 262 -13.25 35.30 8.11
C LYS A 262 -11.96 35.85 8.71
N ASN A 263 -11.78 35.76 10.03
CA ASN A 263 -10.61 36.27 10.73
C ASN A 263 -10.29 35.45 11.99
N TYR A 264 -9.15 35.73 12.59
CA TYR A 264 -8.68 35.03 13.80
C TYR A 264 -9.67 35.12 14.96
N ASN A 265 -10.33 36.26 15.15
CA ASN A 265 -11.31 36.43 16.23
C ASN A 265 -12.55 35.53 16.02
N ASN A 266 -12.99 35.33 14.77
CA ASN A 266 -14.03 34.36 14.46
C ASN A 266 -13.60 32.93 14.83
N LEU A 267 -12.35 32.55 14.53
CA LEU A 267 -11.83 31.24 14.92
C LEU A 267 -11.79 31.07 16.44
N MET A 268 -11.35 32.11 17.16
CA MET A 268 -11.28 32.10 18.63
C MET A 268 -12.67 32.12 19.29
N SER A 269 -13.71 32.59 18.60
CA SER A 269 -15.08 32.61 19.12
C SER A 269 -15.76 31.24 19.16
N ILE A 270 -15.16 30.22 18.53
CA ILE A 270 -15.68 28.84 18.53
C ILE A 270 -15.72 28.26 19.95
N GLY A 271 -14.76 28.63 20.81
CA GLY A 271 -14.75 28.18 22.19
C GLY A 271 -13.35 28.11 22.79
N THR A 272 -13.18 27.19 23.73
CA THR A 272 -11.91 26.86 24.38
C THR A 272 -10.89 26.30 23.38
N ILE A 273 -9.62 26.26 23.79
CA ILE A 273 -8.52 25.68 22.98
C ILE A 273 -8.84 24.23 22.55
N ASN A 274 -9.48 23.46 23.43
CA ASN A 274 -9.85 22.07 23.14
C ASN A 274 -11.01 21.99 22.13
N GLU A 275 -12.00 22.86 22.23
CA GLU A 275 -13.11 22.91 21.27
C GLU A 275 -12.63 23.35 19.88
N ILE A 276 -11.69 24.32 19.82
CA ILE A 276 -11.05 24.73 18.56
C ILE A 276 -10.23 23.57 17.98
N ARG A 277 -9.48 22.84 18.82
CA ARG A 277 -8.75 21.64 18.38
C ARG A 277 -9.70 20.62 17.77
N ASP A 278 -10.78 20.29 18.46
CA ASP A 278 -11.73 19.26 18.04
C ASP A 278 -12.45 19.69 16.74
N PHE A 279 -12.81 20.97 16.63
CA PHE A 279 -13.34 21.55 15.40
C PHE A 279 -12.35 21.45 14.23
N LEU A 280 -11.10 21.90 14.39
CA LEU A 280 -10.09 21.85 13.31
C LEU A 280 -9.73 20.41 12.94
N THR A 281 -9.67 19.50 13.89
CA THR A 281 -9.32 18.09 13.63
C THR A 281 -10.47 17.29 13.03
N SER A 282 -11.72 17.77 13.13
CA SER A 282 -12.88 17.18 12.44
C SER A 282 -12.83 17.31 10.91
N ASN A 283 -11.96 18.17 10.38
CA ASN A 283 -11.75 18.34 8.95
C ASN A 283 -10.35 17.90 8.53
N ARG A 284 -10.30 17.02 7.53
CA ARG A 284 -9.03 16.44 7.03
C ARG A 284 -8.03 17.48 6.54
N ALA A 285 -8.50 18.52 5.86
CA ALA A 285 -7.66 19.58 5.32
C ALA A 285 -6.99 20.39 6.43
N CYS A 286 -7.73 20.67 7.50
CA CYS A 286 -7.23 21.37 8.67
C CYS A 286 -6.26 20.49 9.48
N LEU A 287 -6.59 19.20 9.65
CA LEU A 287 -5.71 18.22 10.31
C LEU A 287 -4.36 18.08 9.60
N TYR A 288 -4.34 18.08 8.26
CA TYR A 288 -3.11 18.04 7.47
C TYR A 288 -2.19 19.22 7.80
N ILE A 289 -2.71 20.46 7.82
CA ILE A 289 -1.91 21.64 8.19
C ILE A 289 -1.40 21.53 9.63
N LEU A 290 -2.22 21.03 10.56
CA LEU A 290 -1.79 20.86 11.95
C LEU A 290 -0.62 19.86 12.07
N ARG A 291 -0.62 18.79 11.27
CA ARG A 291 0.51 17.85 11.20
C ARG A 291 1.78 18.49 10.60
N GLU A 292 1.66 19.30 9.54
CA GLU A 292 2.81 20.07 8.99
C GLU A 292 3.43 21.03 10.02
N LEU A 293 2.67 21.47 11.02
CA LEU A 293 3.14 22.36 12.07
C LEU A 293 3.87 21.61 13.22
N ASN A 294 4.27 20.35 13.00
CA ASN A 294 4.93 19.45 13.96
C ASN A 294 4.13 19.21 15.25
N LEU A 295 2.80 19.08 15.12
CA LEU A 295 1.95 18.66 16.24
C LEU A 295 1.88 17.12 16.29
N ASP A 296 2.90 16.49 16.87
CA ASP A 296 2.99 15.02 16.95
C ASP A 296 1.86 14.41 17.80
N TYR A 297 1.40 15.14 18.82
CA TYR A 297 0.32 14.70 19.70
C TYR A 297 -0.74 15.78 19.93
N LEU A 298 -2.02 15.44 19.74
CA LEU A 298 -3.16 16.35 19.95
C LEU A 298 -3.28 16.88 21.39
N GLN A 299 -2.69 16.19 22.36
CA GLN A 299 -2.64 16.63 23.76
C GLN A 299 -1.72 17.84 23.97
N ASP A 300 -0.77 18.09 23.06
CA ASP A 300 0.16 19.21 23.12
C ASP A 300 -0.39 20.47 22.42
N PHE A 301 -1.64 20.42 21.94
CA PHE A 301 -2.29 21.54 21.28
C PHE A 301 -2.48 22.73 22.23
N ARG A 302 -2.12 23.93 21.76
CA ARG A 302 -2.02 25.18 22.54
C ARG A 302 -2.43 26.36 21.67
N SER A 303 -2.65 27.52 22.29
CA SER A 303 -2.98 28.77 21.58
C SER A 303 -1.96 29.14 20.49
N GLU A 304 -0.68 28.83 20.68
CA GLU A 304 0.37 29.03 19.68
C GLU A 304 0.14 28.22 18.40
N HIS A 305 -0.39 27.00 18.52
CA HIS A 305 -0.73 26.14 17.37
C HIS A 305 -1.91 26.72 16.59
N ILE A 306 -2.91 27.28 17.28
CA ILE A 306 -4.03 27.99 16.64
C ILE A 306 -3.52 29.21 15.86
N GLN A 307 -2.59 29.98 16.43
CA GLN A 307 -1.98 31.12 15.74
C GLN A 307 -1.16 30.70 14.52
N LYS A 308 -0.31 29.67 14.66
CA LYS A 308 0.49 29.14 13.52
C LYS A 308 -0.43 28.63 12.40
N PHE A 309 -1.47 27.89 12.75
CA PHE A 309 -2.51 27.44 11.83
C PHE A 309 -3.17 28.62 11.12
N ALA A 310 -3.69 29.60 11.87
CA ALA A 310 -4.38 30.77 11.35
C ALA A 310 -3.50 31.60 10.39
N ARG A 311 -2.20 31.76 10.68
CA ARG A 311 -1.25 32.41 9.75
C ARG A 311 -1.02 31.58 8.50
N ARG A 312 -0.89 30.27 8.63
CA ARG A 312 -0.64 29.35 7.50
C ARG A 312 -1.78 29.37 6.48
N ILE A 313 -3.01 29.55 6.95
CA ILE A 313 -4.20 29.67 6.08
C ILE A 313 -4.53 31.12 5.69
N GLY A 314 -3.77 32.11 6.16
CA GLY A 314 -3.92 33.51 5.79
C GLY A 314 -5.09 34.25 6.44
N LEU A 315 -5.54 33.84 7.64
CA LEU A 315 -6.57 34.61 8.36
C LEU A 315 -6.06 35.99 8.75
N GLU A 316 -6.94 37.00 8.62
CA GLU A 316 -6.67 38.35 9.09
C GLU A 316 -6.78 38.46 10.62
N GLY A 317 -6.16 39.49 11.19
CA GLY A 317 -6.27 39.80 12.62
C GLY A 317 -5.58 38.80 13.55
N VAL A 318 -4.73 37.90 13.02
CA VAL A 318 -3.92 37.02 13.87
C VAL A 318 -2.95 37.89 14.67
N PRO A 319 -2.98 37.86 16.02
CA PRO A 319 -2.02 38.57 16.83
C PRO A 319 -0.62 38.27 16.32
N LYS A 320 0.27 39.26 16.22
CA LYS A 320 1.68 38.96 15.99
C LYS A 320 2.09 37.96 17.09
N LEU A 321 2.84 36.91 16.72
CA LEU A 321 3.58 36.18 17.74
C LEU A 321 4.37 37.29 18.40
N GLU A 322 4.11 37.56 19.68
CA GLU A 322 5.04 38.37 20.45
C GLU A 322 6.36 37.62 20.30
N SER A 323 7.22 38.08 19.38
CA SER A 323 8.63 37.84 19.50
C SER A 323 8.94 38.39 20.87
N TYR A 324 9.22 37.51 21.81
CA TYR A 324 9.80 37.96 23.06
C TYR A 324 11.02 38.75 22.67
N ASP A 325 10.98 40.04 22.94
CA ASP A 325 12.18 40.85 22.97
C ASP A 325 13.09 40.12 23.97
N GLU A 326 14.08 39.42 23.45
CA GLU A 326 14.97 38.55 24.21
C GLU A 326 15.55 39.33 25.39
N GLU A 327 15.76 40.63 25.17
CA GLU A 327 16.17 41.60 26.18
C GLU A 327 15.20 41.70 27.36
N ASN A 328 13.88 41.74 27.13
CA ASN A 328 12.90 41.74 28.22
C ASN A 328 12.95 40.44 29.04
N ILE A 329 13.21 39.29 28.40
CA ILE A 329 13.40 38.02 29.14
C ILE A 329 14.71 38.06 29.93
N LYS A 330 15.81 38.56 29.35
CA LYS A 330 17.10 38.74 30.05
C LYS A 330 16.93 39.63 31.28
N GLN A 331 16.29 40.79 31.13
CA GLN A 331 16.02 41.71 32.24
C GLN A 331 15.11 41.09 33.30
N THR A 332 14.14 40.26 32.90
CA THR A 332 13.28 39.54 33.85
C THR A 332 14.07 38.51 34.66
N ILE A 333 14.92 37.70 34.01
CA ILE A 333 15.77 36.71 34.69
C ILE A 333 16.76 37.42 35.62
N LYS A 334 17.38 38.50 35.15
CA LYS A 334 18.27 39.35 35.94
C LYS A 334 17.57 39.91 37.18
N SER A 335 16.37 40.46 37.03
CA SER A 335 15.56 40.96 38.15
C SER A 335 15.21 39.85 39.16
N ILE A 336 14.89 38.64 38.68
CA ILE A 336 14.65 37.47 39.56
C ILE A 336 15.91 37.14 40.35
N PHE A 337 17.08 37.18 39.72
CA PHE A 337 18.37 36.91 40.35
C PHE A 337 18.73 37.99 41.38
N GLU A 338 18.59 39.26 41.02
CA GLU A 338 18.84 40.41 41.91
C GLU A 338 17.93 40.38 43.14
N ASN A 339 16.64 40.07 42.98
CA ASN A 339 15.68 39.89 44.08
C ASN A 339 16.04 38.72 45.02
N ASN A 340 16.89 37.79 44.57
CA ASN A 340 17.41 36.68 45.36
C ASN A 340 18.88 36.90 45.77
N ASN A 341 19.37 38.14 45.72
CA ASN A 341 20.74 38.55 46.05
C ASN A 341 21.83 37.89 45.18
N ILE A 342 21.49 37.45 43.96
CA ILE A 342 22.45 36.93 42.98
C ILE A 342 22.85 38.09 42.06
N LYS A 343 23.94 38.78 42.43
CA LYS A 343 24.39 40.01 41.75
C LYS A 343 25.56 39.80 40.78
N ASP A 344 26.25 38.66 40.87
CA ASP A 344 27.45 38.35 40.08
C ASP A 344 27.57 36.84 39.78
N LEU A 345 28.45 36.47 38.85
CA LEU A 345 28.65 35.06 38.45
C LEU A 345 29.12 34.17 39.62
N TYR A 346 29.93 34.72 40.53
CA TYR A 346 30.42 33.98 41.69
C TYR A 346 29.27 33.60 42.62
N THR A 347 28.41 34.56 42.93
CA THR A 347 27.22 34.38 43.75
C THR A 347 26.23 33.42 43.10
N LEU A 348 26.09 33.46 41.76
CA LEU A 348 25.27 32.50 41.02
C LEU A 348 25.78 31.07 41.15
N LYS A 349 27.10 30.86 40.98
CA LYS A 349 27.74 29.55 41.15
C LYS A 349 27.58 29.03 42.58
N PHE A 350 27.76 29.89 43.58
CA PHE A 350 27.60 29.55 44.99
C PHE A 350 26.13 29.23 45.35
N TYR A 351 25.18 29.99 44.80
CA TYR A 351 23.74 29.75 45.00
C TYR A 351 23.35 28.33 44.57
N GLY A 352 23.95 27.86 43.47
CA GLY A 352 23.95 26.47 43.08
C GLY A 352 22.70 26.03 42.30
N ILE A 353 22.91 25.06 41.40
CA ILE A 353 21.91 24.69 40.39
C ILE A 353 20.63 24.11 40.99
N ARG A 354 20.74 23.41 42.13
CA ARG A 354 19.58 22.81 42.82
C ARG A 354 18.61 23.88 43.31
N ASN A 355 19.13 24.96 43.89
CA ASN A 355 18.33 26.07 44.42
C ASN A 355 17.72 26.88 43.28
N LEU A 356 18.45 27.02 42.17
CA LEU A 356 17.97 27.70 40.99
C LEU A 356 16.79 26.97 40.33
N ARG A 357 16.93 25.67 40.03
CA ARG A 357 15.88 24.89 39.34
C ARG A 357 14.67 24.53 40.23
N LYS A 358 14.89 24.25 41.53
CA LYS A 358 13.83 23.83 42.47
C LYS A 358 13.29 24.97 43.33
N GLY A 359 13.97 26.11 43.34
CA GLY A 359 13.58 27.33 44.03
C GLY A 359 13.13 28.37 43.02
N ILE A 360 14.01 29.30 42.67
CA ILE A 360 13.62 30.58 42.02
C ILE A 360 13.08 30.40 40.61
N LEU A 361 13.58 29.45 39.82
CA LEU A 361 13.13 29.22 38.44
C LEU A 361 12.02 28.17 38.29
N MET A 362 11.43 27.69 39.38
CA MET A 362 10.36 26.70 39.29
C MET A 362 9.04 27.35 38.85
N LYS A 363 8.24 26.64 38.04
CA LYS A 363 6.97 27.13 37.46
C LYS A 363 6.03 27.79 38.48
N LYS A 364 5.95 27.24 39.71
CA LYS A 364 5.11 27.80 40.77
C LYS A 364 5.52 29.22 41.21
N ASN A 365 6.81 29.55 41.10
CA ASN A 365 7.38 30.82 41.55
C ASN A 365 7.43 31.85 40.42
N ILE A 366 7.68 31.41 39.18
CA ILE A 366 7.71 32.28 38.00
C ILE A 366 6.29 32.55 37.45
N GLY A 367 5.36 31.62 37.61
CA GLY A 367 4.00 31.76 37.09
C GLY A 367 3.94 31.78 35.56
N LYS A 368 3.17 32.72 34.99
CA LYS A 368 2.79 32.73 33.56
C LYS A 368 3.97 32.94 32.59
N ILE A 369 5.10 33.46 33.05
CA ILE A 369 6.30 33.68 32.22
C ILE A 369 7.26 32.47 32.19
N TYR A 370 6.95 31.40 32.92
CA TYR A 370 7.81 30.20 33.03
C TYR A 370 8.10 29.56 31.67
N ASP A 371 7.07 29.31 30.84
CA ASP A 371 7.27 28.62 29.57
C ASP A 371 8.16 29.44 28.61
N LYS A 372 8.12 30.77 28.74
CA LYS A 372 8.94 31.72 27.97
C LYS A 372 10.41 31.68 28.44
N ILE A 373 10.65 31.80 29.74
CA ILE A 373 12.00 31.68 30.34
C ILE A 373 12.60 30.31 30.06
N ASN A 374 11.81 29.24 30.18
CA ASN A 374 12.25 27.87 29.91
C ASN A 374 12.63 27.66 28.43
N THR A 375 11.92 28.30 27.50
CA THR A 375 12.23 28.25 26.07
C THR A 375 13.52 29.00 25.77
N TYR A 376 13.69 30.21 26.31
CA TYR A 376 14.91 31.00 26.17
C TYR A 376 16.14 30.24 26.72
N ILE A 377 16.05 29.69 27.95
CA ILE A 377 17.12 28.89 28.55
C ILE A 377 17.42 27.63 27.71
N LYS A 378 16.39 26.96 27.16
CA LYS A 378 16.58 25.79 26.29
C LYS A 378 17.30 26.16 25.00
N ASN A 379 17.00 27.31 24.41
CA ASN A 379 17.70 27.76 23.21
C ASN A 379 19.16 28.11 23.50
N LEU A 380 19.43 28.68 24.68
CA LEU A 380 20.78 29.05 25.10
C LEU A 380 21.66 27.85 25.50
N THR A 381 21.09 26.87 26.21
CA THR A 381 21.85 25.78 26.84
C THR A 381 21.59 24.40 26.23
N GLY A 382 20.60 24.28 25.35
CA GLY A 382 20.07 23.00 24.86
C GLY A 382 19.20 22.25 25.86
N LYS A 383 19.04 22.75 27.11
CA LYS A 383 18.37 22.05 28.21
C LYS A 383 17.22 22.86 28.80
N ILE A 384 16.16 22.15 29.21
CA ILE A 384 15.05 22.75 29.97
C ILE A 384 15.44 22.91 31.46
N ILE A 385 14.84 23.88 32.15
CA ILE A 385 15.16 24.26 33.54
C ILE A 385 15.32 23.07 34.51
N PRO A 386 14.42 22.04 34.53
CA PRO A 386 14.58 20.91 35.44
C PRO A 386 15.85 20.07 35.22
N LYS A 387 16.39 20.09 33.99
CA LYS A 387 17.54 19.31 33.53
C LYS A 387 18.86 20.09 33.49
N LEU A 388 18.86 21.36 33.90
CA LEU A 388 20.07 22.15 33.99
C LEU A 388 21.08 21.55 34.97
N GLU A 389 22.35 21.73 34.66
CA GLU A 389 23.54 21.33 35.41
C GLU A 389 24.36 22.56 35.83
N SER A 390 25.36 22.34 36.68
CA SER A 390 26.17 23.44 37.23
C SER A 390 26.90 24.27 36.19
N LEU A 391 27.31 23.66 35.06
CA LEU A 391 28.00 24.35 33.96
C LEU A 391 27.07 25.32 33.22
N ASP A 392 25.77 25.02 33.16
CA ASP A 392 24.79 25.85 32.44
C ASP A 392 24.57 27.20 33.14
N LEU A 393 24.88 27.31 34.44
CA LEU A 393 24.77 28.55 35.21
C LEU A 393 25.69 29.64 34.68
N GLU A 394 26.89 29.28 34.24
CA GLU A 394 27.85 30.25 33.71
C GLU A 394 27.38 30.83 32.37
N ILE A 395 26.81 29.97 31.52
CA ILE A 395 26.25 30.38 30.22
C ILE A 395 25.08 31.34 30.46
N ILE A 396 24.14 30.97 31.32
CA ILE A 396 22.98 31.81 31.66
C ILE A 396 23.43 33.14 32.26
N GLY A 397 24.34 33.09 33.24
CA GLY A 397 24.82 34.29 33.93
C GLY A 397 25.54 35.27 33.02
N LYS A 398 26.38 34.78 32.09
CA LYS A 398 27.09 35.63 31.13
C LYS A 398 26.11 36.25 30.13
N ASP A 399 25.15 35.49 29.62
CA ASP A 399 24.20 35.99 28.62
C ASP A 399 23.22 37.05 29.17
N ILE A 400 22.83 36.94 30.45
CA ILE A 400 22.02 37.98 31.13
C ILE A 400 22.85 39.16 31.66
N GLY A 401 24.17 39.17 31.43
CA GLY A 401 25.07 40.26 31.80
C GLY A 401 25.44 40.33 33.28
N LEU A 402 25.58 39.19 33.96
CA LEU A 402 26.22 39.16 35.29
C LEU A 402 27.73 39.39 35.15
N TYR A 403 28.26 40.26 36.00
CA TYR A 403 29.68 40.58 36.02
C TYR A 403 30.51 39.43 36.62
N GLU A 404 31.74 39.28 36.10
CA GLU A 404 32.75 38.34 36.61
C GLU A 404 33.87 39.13 37.29
N TYR A 405 34.06 38.92 38.59
CA TYR A 405 35.19 39.51 39.31
C TYR A 405 36.47 38.74 39.02
N THR A 406 37.54 39.46 38.69
CA THR A 406 38.90 38.92 38.64
C THR A 406 39.33 38.38 40.02
N GLU A 407 40.30 37.48 40.04
CA GLU A 407 40.82 36.90 41.29
C GLU A 407 41.34 37.99 42.25
N GLN A 408 41.98 39.04 41.70
CA GLN A 408 42.47 40.16 42.49
C GLN A 408 41.33 40.98 43.10
N GLU A 409 40.27 41.27 42.34
CA GLU A 409 39.10 41.98 42.86
C GLU A 409 38.38 41.16 43.95
N GLN A 410 38.33 39.84 43.81
CA GLN A 410 37.78 38.96 44.84
C GLN A 410 38.62 39.02 46.13
N LYS A 411 39.96 38.98 46.01
CA LYS A 411 40.87 39.16 47.15
C LYS A 411 40.68 40.53 47.82
N ASP A 412 40.64 41.60 47.04
CA ASP A 412 40.47 42.96 47.55
C ASP A 412 39.10 43.16 48.21
N ARG A 413 38.05 42.51 47.70
CA ARG A 413 36.70 42.52 48.27
C ARG A 413 36.67 41.74 49.59
N PHE A 414 37.32 40.57 49.64
CA PHE A 414 37.45 39.78 50.86
C PHE A 414 38.21 40.53 51.96
N LEU A 415 39.34 41.16 51.63
CA LEU A 415 40.11 41.99 52.55
C LEU A 415 39.31 43.20 53.07
N ARG A 416 38.49 43.83 52.21
CA ARG A 416 37.56 44.90 52.63
C ARG A 416 36.53 44.41 53.64
N ILE A 417 35.95 43.23 53.45
CA ILE A 417 34.98 42.64 54.38
C ILE A 417 35.65 42.38 55.75
N LEU A 418 36.87 41.85 55.75
CA LEU A 418 37.64 41.63 56.98
C LEU A 418 37.88 42.95 57.73
N LYS A 419 38.25 44.01 57.00
CA LYS A 419 38.44 45.36 57.57
C LYS A 419 37.15 45.94 58.14
N ILE A 420 36.01 45.83 57.45
CA ILE A 420 34.69 46.27 57.93
C ILE A 420 34.29 45.49 59.20
N ALA A 421 34.60 44.20 59.25
CA ALA A 421 34.36 43.35 60.41
C ALA A 421 35.31 43.62 61.60
N GLY A 422 36.16 44.65 61.51
CA GLY A 422 37.11 45.01 62.56
C GLY A 422 38.20 43.95 62.80
N VAL A 423 38.53 43.16 61.77
CA VAL A 423 39.59 42.15 61.85
C VAL A 423 40.91 42.80 61.49
N ASP A 424 41.83 42.82 62.45
CA ASP A 424 43.22 43.18 62.22
C ASP A 424 43.98 41.97 61.65
N LEU A 425 44.55 42.15 60.45
CA LEU A 425 45.24 41.09 59.72
C LEU A 425 46.63 40.81 60.29
N ASP A 426 47.27 41.82 60.89
CA ASP A 426 48.66 41.73 61.36
C ASP A 426 48.77 40.93 62.67
N THR A 427 47.67 40.81 63.41
CA THR A 427 47.58 40.07 64.68
C THR A 427 46.83 38.74 64.55
N MET A 428 46.40 38.36 63.35
CA MET A 428 45.52 37.21 63.14
C MET A 428 46.29 35.89 63.07
N ILE A 429 45.95 34.92 63.92
CA ILE A 429 46.45 33.54 63.84
C ILE A 429 45.42 32.61 63.18
N ALA A 430 45.90 31.54 62.50
CA ALA A 430 45.06 30.63 61.72
C ALA A 430 43.89 30.00 62.51
N SER A 431 44.02 29.86 63.83
CA SER A 431 42.95 29.38 64.72
C SER A 431 41.80 30.38 64.88
N ASP A 432 42.09 31.69 64.82
CA ASP A 432 41.07 32.75 64.93
C ASP A 432 40.21 32.81 63.67
N PHE A 433 40.81 32.53 62.51
CA PHE A 433 40.12 32.42 61.23
C PHE A 433 39.11 31.26 61.19
N LYS A 434 39.43 30.14 61.86
CA LYS A 434 38.55 28.97 61.99
C LYS A 434 37.42 29.17 63.02
N ARG A 435 37.66 29.94 64.10
CA ARG A 435 36.68 30.17 65.18
C ARG A 435 35.63 31.23 64.86
N ARG A 436 35.92 32.18 63.98
CA ARG A 436 34.97 33.24 63.57
C ARG A 436 34.03 32.76 62.46
N SER A 437 33.09 31.86 62.80
CA SER A 437 32.05 31.34 61.87
C SER A 437 31.20 32.45 61.21
N PHE A 438 31.14 33.63 61.84
CA PHE A 438 30.42 34.78 61.31
C PHE A 438 31.09 35.39 60.08
N LEU A 439 32.41 35.34 59.92
CA LEU A 439 33.09 35.81 58.69
C LEU A 439 32.67 34.98 57.46
N TRP A 440 32.34 33.72 57.70
CA TRP A 440 31.83 32.77 56.71
C TRP A 440 30.31 32.87 56.49
N LYS A 441 29.56 33.40 57.47
CA LYS A 441 28.12 33.70 57.36
C LYS A 441 27.84 35.11 56.79
N HIS A 442 28.70 36.09 57.05
CA HIS A 442 28.53 37.49 56.65
C HIS A 442 29.07 37.82 55.26
N SER A 443 29.84 36.92 54.62
CA SER A 443 30.04 37.00 53.16
C SER A 443 28.72 36.92 52.37
N GLN A 444 27.61 36.56 53.03
CA GLN A 444 26.25 36.60 52.49
C GLN A 444 25.38 37.78 52.96
N ILE A 445 25.78 38.58 53.97
CA ILE A 445 24.85 39.48 54.70
C ILE A 445 25.21 40.97 54.62
N HIS A 446 26.34 41.35 54.04
CA HIS A 446 26.58 42.75 53.63
C HIS A 446 26.85 42.84 52.13
N TYR A 447 25.76 42.73 51.36
CA TYR A 447 25.63 43.22 49.98
C TYR A 447 24.31 43.91 49.76
#